data_AF-A0A935I9S3-F1
#
_entry.id   AF-A0A935I9S3-F1
#
_cell.length_a   1.000
_cell.length_b   1.000
_cell.length_c   1.000
_cell.angle_alpha   90.00
_cell.angle_beta   90.00
_cell.angle_gamma   90.00
#
_symmetry.space_group_name_H-M   'P 1'
#
loop_
_entity.id
_entity.type
_entity.pdbx_description
1 polymer ?
#
loop_
_entity_poly.entity_id
_entity_poly.type
_entity_poly.pdbx_seq_one_letter_code
_entity_poly.pdbx_strand_id
1 'polypeptide(L)'
;MKLSMRLLFLAIVFIFGITMSCNKSESFVEQTALMSSQPNTIYHEWVNVFLELDRYASFYRPGPAPRALAYMGLSAYEACLGGMPDYQSLQYRLGMKSMPAVKNKLYGTEVINASYAYLMRKFFETVTFKDKDGNTLSNEFL
;
A
#
# COMPACT_ATOMS: atom_id res chain seq x y z
N MET A 1 27.24 49.91 -12.37
CA MET A 1 26.47 49.02 -13.28
C MET A 1 24.99 49.37 -13.11
N LYS A 2 24.37 50.09 -14.06
CA LYS A 2 22.95 50.48 -13.93
C LYS A 2 22.08 49.28 -14.29
N LEU A 3 21.56 48.59 -13.29
CA LEU A 3 20.64 47.46 -13.49
C LEU A 3 19.38 48.01 -14.17
N SER A 4 19.12 47.55 -15.40
CA SER A 4 18.00 48.03 -16.21
C SER A 4 16.68 47.77 -15.49
N MET A 5 15.84 48.81 -15.36
CA MET A 5 14.54 48.73 -14.68
C MET A 5 13.62 47.65 -15.29
N ARG A 6 13.83 47.28 -16.56
CA ARG A 6 13.14 46.17 -17.23
C ARG A 6 13.60 44.79 -16.74
N LEU A 7 14.89 44.63 -16.41
CA LEU A 7 15.42 43.39 -15.81
C LEU A 7 14.92 43.21 -14.37
N LEU A 8 14.81 44.31 -13.62
CA LEU A 8 14.24 44.27 -12.26
C LEU A 8 12.78 43.82 -12.28
N PHE A 9 12.00 44.34 -13.24
CA PHE A 9 10.58 44.00 -13.39
C PHE A 9 10.37 42.52 -13.76
N LEU A 10 11.18 41.99 -14.68
CA LEU A 10 11.15 40.56 -15.07
C LEU A 10 11.52 39.63 -13.90
N ALA A 11 12.50 40.01 -13.09
CA ALA A 11 12.88 39.23 -11.90
C ALA A 11 11.77 39.19 -10.86
N ILE A 12 11.06 40.31 -10.63
CA ILE A 12 9.95 40.38 -9.68
C ILE A 12 8.77 39.52 -10.15
N VAL A 13 8.41 39.58 -11.44
CA VAL A 13 7.33 38.74 -12.00
C VAL A 13 7.69 37.25 -11.91
N PHE A 14 8.94 36.87 -12.14
CA PHE A 14 9.40 35.49 -12.01
C PHE A 14 9.35 35.00 -10.56
N ILE A 15 9.75 35.83 -9.59
CA ILE A 15 9.67 35.50 -8.15
C ILE A 15 8.21 35.35 -7.71
N PHE A 16 7.31 36.22 -8.17
CA PHE A 16 5.89 36.17 -7.82
C PHE A 16 5.14 35.01 -8.48
N GLY A 17 5.60 34.55 -9.66
CA GLY A 17 5.06 33.37 -10.33
C GLY A 17 5.35 32.06 -9.59
N ILE A 18 6.47 31.98 -8.86
CA ILE A 18 6.87 30.76 -8.12
C ILE A 18 6.02 30.57 -6.84
N THR A 19 5.51 31.65 -6.23
CA THR A 19 4.74 31.57 -4.98
C THR A 19 3.28 31.16 -5.15
N MET A 20 2.72 31.27 -6.37
CA MET A 20 1.32 30.91 -6.67
C MET A 20 1.08 29.41 -6.87
N SER A 21 2.12 28.56 -6.80
CA SER A 21 1.98 27.11 -7.01
C SER A 21 1.62 26.31 -5.74
N CYS A 22 1.32 26.97 -4.62
CA CYS A 22 0.99 26.28 -3.36
C CYS A 22 -0.42 26.65 -2.87
N ASN A 23 -1.45 26.25 -3.62
CA ASN A 23 -2.79 26.16 -3.06
C ASN A 23 -2.95 24.77 -2.44
N LYS A 24 -2.63 24.64 -1.14
CA LYS A 24 -3.16 23.53 -0.35
C LYS A 24 -4.65 23.81 -0.16
N SER A 25 -5.49 23.24 -1.02
CA SER A 25 -6.92 23.14 -0.73
C SER A 25 -7.06 22.27 0.51
N GLU A 26 -7.32 22.89 1.67
CA GLU A 26 -7.68 22.16 2.89
C GLU A 26 -9.05 21.52 2.68
N SER A 27 -9.08 20.36 2.03
CA SER A 27 -10.20 19.45 2.16
C SER A 27 -10.18 18.95 3.60
N PHE A 28 -11.22 19.29 4.37
CA PHE A 28 -11.47 18.69 5.67
C PHE A 28 -11.74 17.20 5.48
N VAL A 29 -10.66 16.41 5.35
CA VAL A 29 -10.73 14.96 5.41
C VAL A 29 -10.96 14.65 6.88
N GLU A 30 -12.16 14.16 7.17
CA GLU A 30 -12.55 13.62 8.46
C GLU A 30 -11.41 12.77 9.02
N GLN A 31 -10.78 13.21 10.11
CA GLN A 31 -9.46 12.75 10.54
C GLN A 31 -9.40 11.24 10.80
N THR A 32 -10.54 10.62 11.15
CA THR A 32 -10.75 9.17 11.31
C THR A 32 -10.66 8.36 10.01
N ALA A 33 -10.80 9.01 8.84
CA ALA A 33 -10.65 8.39 7.53
C ALA A 33 -9.20 8.39 7.02
N LEU A 34 -8.28 9.10 7.69
CA LEU A 34 -6.86 9.11 7.32
C LEU A 34 -6.18 7.84 7.82
N MET A 35 -5.49 7.14 6.93
CA MET A 35 -4.72 5.93 7.24
C MET A 35 -3.65 6.19 8.30
N SER A 36 -3.04 7.38 8.29
CA SER A 36 -2.03 7.79 9.27
C SER A 36 -2.55 7.93 10.69
N SER A 37 -3.87 8.05 10.87
CA SER A 37 -4.51 8.14 12.20
C SER A 37 -4.88 6.77 12.77
N GLN A 38 -4.82 5.71 11.97
CA GLN A 38 -5.28 4.37 12.31
C GLN A 38 -4.13 3.49 12.83
N PRO A 39 -4.42 2.51 13.71
CA PRO A 39 -3.39 1.61 14.21
C PRO A 39 -2.86 0.70 13.08
N ASN A 40 -1.54 0.51 13.04
CA ASN A 40 -0.87 -0.35 12.06
C ASN A 40 -0.66 -1.80 12.55
N THR A 41 -1.16 -2.14 13.75
CA THR A 41 -0.93 -3.45 14.39
C THR A 41 -1.42 -4.61 13.54
N ILE A 42 -2.57 -4.46 12.89
CA ILE A 42 -3.14 -5.47 12.00
C ILE A 42 -2.19 -5.85 10.86
N TYR A 43 -1.48 -4.89 10.27
CA TYR A 43 -0.49 -5.20 9.25
C TYR A 43 0.62 -6.12 9.81
N HIS A 44 1.12 -5.81 11.00
CA HIS A 44 2.16 -6.60 11.66
C HIS A 44 1.67 -8.00 12.05
N GLU A 45 0.44 -8.12 12.55
CA GLU A 45 -0.17 -9.40 12.91
C GLU A 45 -0.26 -10.33 11.69
N TRP A 46 -0.72 -9.82 10.55
CA TRP A 46 -0.77 -10.62 9.33
C TRP A 46 0.61 -11.01 8.78
N VAL A 47 1.60 -10.12 8.89
CA VAL A 47 2.98 -10.47 8.51
C VAL A 47 3.50 -11.60 9.42
N ASN A 48 3.19 -11.59 10.71
CA ASN A 48 3.57 -12.67 11.61
C ASN A 48 2.89 -13.99 11.22
N VAL A 49 1.58 -13.97 10.92
CA VAL A 49 0.86 -15.15 10.42
C VAL A 49 1.48 -15.68 9.12
N PHE A 50 1.83 -14.78 8.20
CA PHE A 50 2.52 -15.16 6.96
C PHE A 50 3.84 -15.86 7.24
N LEU A 51 4.68 -15.30 8.12
CA LEU A 51 5.98 -15.87 8.46
C LEU A 51 5.86 -17.22 9.18
N GLU A 52 4.81 -17.41 9.96
CA GLU A 52 4.52 -18.68 10.62
C GLU A 52 4.11 -19.77 9.62
N LEU A 53 3.25 -19.44 8.65
CA LEU A 53 2.88 -20.37 7.58
C LEU A 53 4.06 -20.67 6.64
N ASP A 54 4.78 -19.63 6.21
CA ASP A 54 5.94 -19.74 5.31
C ASP A 54 7.06 -20.61 5.91
N ARG A 55 7.21 -20.63 7.24
CA ARG A 55 8.18 -21.51 7.93
C ARG A 55 7.99 -22.99 7.59
N TYR A 56 6.75 -23.44 7.47
CA TYR A 56 6.40 -24.84 7.22
C TYR A 56 5.99 -25.09 5.77
N ALA A 57 5.87 -24.04 4.95
CA ALA A 57 5.45 -24.15 3.56
C ALA A 57 6.53 -24.78 2.68
N SER A 58 6.31 -26.02 2.25
CA SER A 58 7.28 -26.78 1.46
C SER A 58 7.50 -26.13 0.09
N PHE A 59 8.78 -25.93 -0.29
CA PHE A 59 9.21 -25.30 -1.55
C PHE A 59 8.65 -23.88 -1.80
N TYR A 60 8.17 -23.21 -0.75
CA TYR A 60 7.55 -21.88 -0.87
C TYR A 60 8.60 -20.76 -0.98
N ARG A 61 9.83 -21.02 -0.54
CA ARG A 61 11.00 -20.17 -0.76
C ARG A 61 11.88 -20.74 -1.88
N PRO A 62 12.61 -19.88 -2.62
CA PRO A 62 12.75 -18.44 -2.43
C PRO A 62 11.77 -17.57 -3.24
N GLY A 63 11.01 -18.14 -4.18
CA GLY A 63 10.21 -17.36 -5.14
C GLY A 63 8.77 -17.06 -4.70
N PRO A 64 7.95 -18.09 -4.39
CA PRO A 64 6.55 -17.91 -4.02
C PRO A 64 6.34 -16.96 -2.82
N ALA A 65 7.14 -17.09 -1.76
CA ALA A 65 7.02 -16.27 -0.55
C ALA A 65 7.13 -14.75 -0.80
N PRO A 66 8.23 -14.20 -1.37
CA PRO A 66 8.32 -12.77 -1.63
C PRO A 66 7.30 -12.30 -2.67
N ARG A 67 6.91 -13.16 -3.62
CA ARG A 67 5.82 -12.83 -4.58
C ARG A 67 4.50 -12.63 -3.85
N ALA A 68 4.14 -13.52 -2.92
CA ALA A 68 2.90 -13.40 -2.15
C ALA A 68 2.89 -12.12 -1.30
N LEU A 69 3.99 -11.82 -0.60
CA LEU A 69 4.13 -10.58 0.18
C LEU A 69 4.00 -9.33 -0.69
N ALA A 70 4.60 -9.32 -1.89
CA ALA A 70 4.50 -8.20 -2.81
C ALA A 70 3.05 -7.92 -3.24
N TYR A 71 2.30 -8.98 -3.61
CA TYR A 71 0.89 -8.83 -3.98
C TYR A 71 -0.02 -8.48 -2.81
N MET A 72 0.24 -9.01 -1.62
CA MET A 72 -0.45 -8.58 -0.40
C MET A 72 -0.24 -7.08 -0.18
N GLY A 73 1.02 -6.63 -0.13
CA GLY A 73 1.35 -5.21 0.03
C GLY A 73 0.71 -4.31 -1.03
N LEU A 74 0.78 -4.70 -2.30
CA LEU A 74 0.17 -3.95 -3.41
C LEU A 74 -1.35 -3.87 -3.29
N SER A 75 -2.01 -4.97 -2.94
CA SER A 75 -3.47 -5.01 -2.75
C SER A 75 -3.92 -4.09 -1.62
N ALA A 76 -3.26 -4.13 -0.46
CA ALA A 76 -3.55 -3.23 0.65
C ALA A 76 -3.28 -1.76 0.29
N TYR A 77 -2.18 -1.47 -0.41
CA TYR A 77 -1.83 -0.11 -0.83
C TYR A 77 -2.90 0.51 -1.73
N GLU A 78 -3.30 -0.19 -2.78
CA GLU A 78 -4.32 0.31 -3.72
C GLU A 78 -5.70 0.42 -3.05
N ALA A 79 -6.06 -0.53 -2.19
CA ALA A 79 -7.36 -0.55 -1.53
C ALA A 79 -7.50 0.53 -0.45
N CYS A 80 -6.41 0.90 0.24
CA CYS A 80 -6.40 1.94 1.27
C CYS A 80 -6.14 3.35 0.72
N LEU A 81 -5.99 3.53 -0.60
CA LEU A 81 -5.55 4.79 -1.20
C LEU A 81 -6.46 5.99 -0.86
N GLY A 82 -7.75 5.76 -0.65
CA GLY A 82 -8.70 6.81 -0.25
C GLY A 82 -8.46 7.42 1.14
N GLY A 83 -7.66 6.75 1.99
CA GLY A 83 -7.18 7.28 3.28
C GLY A 83 -5.74 7.82 3.21
N MET A 84 -5.14 7.87 2.03
CA MET A 84 -3.73 8.23 1.80
C MET A 84 -3.62 9.35 0.74
N PRO A 85 -4.03 10.60 1.06
CA PRO A 85 -4.19 11.68 0.08
C PRO A 85 -2.89 12.09 -0.63
N ASP A 86 -1.74 11.88 0.00
CA ASP A 86 -0.42 12.20 -0.57
C ASP A 86 0.15 11.10 -1.48
N TYR A 87 -0.60 10.01 -1.68
CA TYR A 87 -0.17 8.83 -2.42
C TYR A 87 -0.99 8.65 -3.71
N GLN A 88 -0.41 7.98 -4.70
CA GLN A 88 -1.01 7.77 -6.01
C GLN A 88 -1.02 6.30 -6.38
N SER A 89 -2.07 5.86 -7.05
CA SER A 89 -2.15 4.49 -7.57
C SER A 89 -0.93 4.13 -8.42
N LEU A 90 -0.40 2.93 -8.21
CA LEU A 90 0.69 2.35 -8.99
C LEU A 90 0.19 1.71 -10.29
N GLN A 91 -1.11 1.75 -10.59
CA GLN A 91 -1.70 1.08 -11.76
C GLN A 91 -0.99 1.42 -13.08
N TYR A 92 -0.62 2.68 -13.29
CA TYR A 92 0.04 3.09 -14.52
C TYR A 92 1.50 2.65 -14.57
N ARG A 93 2.18 2.63 -13.41
CA ARG A 93 3.58 2.21 -13.31
C ARG A 93 3.74 0.70 -13.49
N LEU A 94 2.77 -0.07 -13.01
CA LEU A 94 2.76 -1.53 -13.07
C LEU A 94 1.93 -2.07 -14.25
N GLY A 95 1.34 -1.21 -15.07
CA GLY A 95 0.52 -1.63 -16.21
C GLY A 95 -0.77 -2.36 -15.81
N MET A 96 -1.28 -2.14 -14.60
CA MET A 96 -2.54 -2.72 -14.13
C MET A 96 -3.71 -2.08 -14.89
N LYS A 97 -4.58 -2.92 -15.45
CA LYS A 97 -5.77 -2.50 -16.19
C LYS A 97 -7.02 -2.74 -15.35
N SER A 98 -8.04 -1.91 -15.55
CA SER A 98 -9.37 -2.10 -14.96
C SER A 98 -9.41 -2.03 -13.43
N MET A 99 -8.58 -1.18 -12.81
CA MET A 99 -8.67 -0.96 -11.36
C MET A 99 -10.01 -0.28 -11.02
N PRO A 100 -10.73 -0.75 -9.98
CA PRO A 100 -11.90 -0.04 -9.48
C PRO A 100 -11.54 1.37 -9.02
N ALA A 101 -12.53 2.27 -9.07
CA ALA A 101 -12.37 3.62 -8.54
C ALA A 101 -12.02 3.58 -7.04
N VAL A 102 -11.12 4.48 -6.64
CA VAL A 102 -10.72 4.66 -5.24
C VAL A 102 -11.95 5.05 -4.42
N LYS A 103 -12.15 4.36 -3.30
CA LYS A 103 -13.21 4.65 -2.33
C LYS A 103 -12.62 5.40 -1.15
N ASN A 104 -13.29 6.49 -0.77
CA ASN A 104 -12.92 7.28 0.41
C ASN A 104 -13.72 6.82 1.64
N LYS A 105 -13.31 7.28 2.83
CA LYS A 105 -13.97 7.00 4.11
C LYS A 105 -14.07 5.52 4.46
N LEU A 106 -13.09 4.73 4.05
CA LEU A 106 -12.92 3.36 4.52
C LEU A 106 -12.00 3.36 5.74
N TYR A 107 -12.25 2.42 6.66
CA TYR A 107 -11.32 2.17 7.75
C TYR A 107 -10.28 1.15 7.25
N GLY A 108 -9.02 1.58 7.20
CA GLY A 108 -7.94 0.88 6.50
C GLY A 108 -7.63 -0.47 7.14
N THR A 109 -7.86 -0.60 8.43
CA THR A 109 -7.68 -1.87 9.16
C THR A 109 -8.62 -2.98 8.66
N GLU A 110 -9.90 -2.71 8.44
CA GLU A 110 -10.86 -3.67 7.88
C GLU A 110 -10.52 -3.97 6.43
N VAL A 111 -10.07 -2.97 5.67
CA VAL A 111 -9.62 -3.15 4.29
C VAL A 111 -8.42 -4.09 4.23
N ILE A 112 -7.40 -3.88 5.07
CA ILE A 112 -6.22 -4.75 5.18
C ILE A 112 -6.64 -6.15 5.61
N ASN A 113 -7.49 -6.27 6.65
CA ASN A 113 -8.00 -7.56 7.12
C ASN A 113 -8.69 -8.35 6.00
N ALA A 114 -9.62 -7.72 5.27
CA ALA A 114 -10.33 -8.37 4.18
C ALA A 114 -9.40 -8.75 3.02
N SER A 115 -8.50 -7.84 2.63
CA SER A 115 -7.51 -8.03 1.58
C SER A 115 -6.59 -9.22 1.88
N TYR A 116 -6.03 -9.26 3.09
CA TYR A 116 -5.05 -10.26 3.47
C TYR A 116 -5.69 -11.62 3.77
N ALA A 117 -6.88 -11.65 4.39
CA ALA A 117 -7.62 -12.89 4.57
C ALA A 117 -7.95 -13.58 3.23
N TYR A 118 -8.34 -12.80 2.21
CA TYR A 118 -8.58 -13.33 0.87
C TYR A 118 -7.29 -13.84 0.20
N LEU A 119 -6.24 -13.02 0.18
CA LEU A 119 -5.01 -13.34 -0.53
C LEU A 119 -4.21 -14.45 0.14
N MET A 120 -4.14 -14.51 1.46
CA MET A 120 -3.44 -15.58 2.16
C MET A 120 -4.05 -16.95 1.85
N ARG A 121 -5.38 -17.07 1.89
CA ARG A 121 -6.05 -18.32 1.48
C ARG A 121 -5.68 -18.71 0.07
N LYS A 122 -5.68 -17.76 -0.87
CA LYS A 122 -5.32 -18.02 -2.27
C LYS A 122 -3.86 -18.41 -2.46
N PHE A 123 -2.94 -17.77 -1.73
CA PHE A 123 -1.52 -18.04 -1.85
C PHE A 123 -1.09 -19.37 -1.22
N PHE A 124 -1.80 -19.82 -0.18
CA PHE A 124 -1.51 -21.07 0.52
C PHE A 124 -2.46 -22.23 0.17
N GLU A 125 -3.45 -22.03 -0.72
CA GLU A 125 -4.51 -22.99 -1.07
C GLU A 125 -3.99 -24.38 -1.46
N THR A 126 -2.88 -24.44 -2.20
CA THR A 126 -2.30 -25.69 -2.72
C THR A 126 -0.95 -26.01 -2.09
N VAL A 127 -0.57 -25.33 -1.01
CA VAL A 127 0.72 -25.51 -0.36
C VAL A 127 0.68 -26.77 0.52
N THR A 128 1.73 -27.58 0.42
CA THR A 128 1.96 -28.68 1.35
C THR A 128 2.80 -28.17 2.51
N PHE A 129 2.32 -28.36 3.74
CA PHE A 129 3.04 -27.96 4.94
C PHE A 129 3.84 -29.15 5.49
N LYS A 130 5.10 -28.91 5.86
CA LYS A 130 5.98 -29.92 6.43
C LYS A 130 6.66 -29.42 7.70
N ASP A 131 6.81 -30.31 8.68
CA ASP A 131 7.61 -30.05 9.86
C ASP A 131 9.13 -30.13 9.57
N LYS A 132 9.94 -29.92 10.60
CA LYS A 132 11.40 -30.00 10.52
C LYS A 132 11.93 -31.40 10.17
N ASP A 133 11.15 -32.44 10.43
CA ASP A 133 11.51 -33.85 10.22
C ASP A 133 10.99 -34.35 8.85
N GLY A 134 10.27 -33.50 8.11
CA GLY A 134 9.75 -33.76 6.77
C GLY A 134 8.35 -34.37 6.73
N ASN A 135 7.69 -34.52 7.88
CA ASN A 135 6.33 -35.04 7.97
C ASN A 135 5.33 -34.00 7.46
N THR A 136 4.30 -34.46 6.75
CA THR A 136 3.25 -33.56 6.24
C THR A 136 2.31 -33.18 7.38
N LEU A 137 2.10 -31.88 7.58
CA LEU A 137 1.13 -31.34 8.52
C LEU A 137 -0.26 -31.39 7.88
N SER A 138 -1.30 -31.72 8.64
CA SER A 138 -2.66 -31.75 8.10
C SER A 138 -3.14 -30.34 7.74
N ASN A 139 -3.74 -30.20 6.57
CA ASN A 139 -4.25 -28.92 6.05
C ASN A 139 -5.64 -28.56 6.62
N GLU A 140 -6.06 -29.12 7.77
CA GLU A 140 -7.43 -28.98 8.29
C GLU A 140 -7.80 -27.57 8.77
N PHE A 141 -6.85 -26.63 8.74
CA PHE A 141 -6.99 -25.31 9.38
C PHE A 141 -6.82 -24.10 8.45
N LEU A 142 -6.84 -24.28 7.11
CA LEU A 142 -6.80 -23.17 6.14
C LEU A 142 -8.15 -22.93 5.44
#